data_AF-A0A378LE17-F1
#
_entry.id   AF-A0A378LE17-F1
#
_cell.length_a   1.000
_cell.length_b   1.000
_cell.length_c   1.000
_cell.angle_alpha   90.00
_cell.angle_beta   90.00
_cell.angle_gamma   90.00
#
_symmetry.space_group_name_H-M   'P 1'
#
loop_
_entity.id
_entity.type
_entity.pdbx_description
1 polymer ?
#
loop_
_entity_poly.entity_id
_entity_poly.type
_entity_poly.pdbx_seq_one_letter_code
_entity_poly.pdbx_strand_id
1 'polypeptide(L)' 'MFFKQEKPSITPQDLQQVIQNLNAQRELVERQLKEGSILQKTAQEEKQRLSMLIGAYNNNLMSTLESQPSNYTP' A
#
# COMPACT_ATOMS: atom_id res chain seq x y z
N MET A 1 -21.77 24.47 17.81
CA MET A 1 -20.62 25.06 17.07
C MET A 1 -19.64 23.93 16.75
N PHE A 2 -19.20 23.87 15.49
CA PHE A 2 -18.09 23.08 14.94
C PHE A 2 -18.09 21.56 15.17
N PHE A 3 -18.83 20.84 14.33
CA PHE A 3 -18.40 19.51 13.90
C PHE A 3 -17.12 19.70 13.09
N LYS A 4 -15.96 19.55 13.72
CA LYS A 4 -14.71 19.39 12.98
C LYS A 4 -14.88 18.13 12.16
N GLN A 5 -15.10 18.29 10.86
CA GLN A 5 -14.99 17.19 9.92
C GLN A 5 -13.55 16.68 10.06
N GLU A 6 -13.39 15.60 10.82
CA GLU A 6 -12.19 14.79 10.81
C GLU A 6 -12.04 14.33 9.36
N LYS A 7 -11.23 15.07 8.58
CA LYS A 7 -10.67 14.49 7.36
C LYS A 7 -10.00 13.20 7.84
N PRO A 8 -10.29 12.03 7.25
CA PRO A 8 -9.48 10.86 7.53
C PRO A 8 -8.08 11.21 7.05
N SER A 9 -7.24 11.65 7.99
CA SER A 9 -5.84 11.91 7.75
C SER A 9 -5.23 10.53 7.56
N ILE A 10 -5.10 10.11 6.31
CA ILE A 10 -4.41 8.88 5.95
C ILE A 10 -3.04 8.95 6.62
N THR A 11 -2.81 8.06 7.58
CA THR A 11 -1.58 8.06 8.35
C THR A 11 -0.51 7.26 7.60
N PRO A 12 0.79 7.54 7.84
CA PRO A 12 1.87 6.67 7.38
C PRO A 12 1.64 5.20 7.75
N GLN A 13 1.05 4.94 8.91
CA GLN A 13 0.72 3.60 9.40
C GLN A 13 -0.34 2.92 8.53
N ASP A 14 -1.38 3.65 8.11
CA ASP A 14 -2.41 3.13 7.20
C ASP A 14 -1.80 2.74 5.85
N LEU A 15 -0.92 3.58 5.31
CA LEU A 15 -0.21 3.31 4.05
C LEU A 15 0.70 2.08 4.18
N GLN A 16 1.42 1.95 5.30
CA GLN A 16 2.26 0.80 5.58
C GLN A 16 1.45 -0.50 5.68
N GLN A 17 0.28 -0.46 6.33
CA GLN A 17 -0.62 -1.61 6.43
C GLN A 17 -1.14 -2.03 5.04
N VAL A 18 -1.50 -1.07 4.18
CA VAL A 18 -1.91 -1.38 2.81
C VAL A 18 -0.76 -2.02 2.03
N ILE A 19 0.47 -1.51 2.16
CA ILE A 19 1.65 -2.12 1.51
C ILE A 19 1.86 -3.56 1.98
N GLN A 20 1.73 -3.84 3.28
CA GLN A 20 1.82 -5.21 3.82
C GLN A 20 0.75 -6.12 3.23
N ASN A 21 -0.49 -5.66 3.15
CA ASN A 21 -1.60 -6.42 2.56
C ASN A 21 -1.37 -6.72 1.07
N LEU A 22 -0.87 -5.74 0.30
CA LEU A 22 -0.53 -5.94 -1.11
C LEU A 22 0.61 -6.96 -1.30
N ASN A 23 1.60 -6.97 -0.41
CA ASN A 23 2.64 -8.00 -0.41
C ASN A 23 2.08 -9.39 -0.09
N ALA A 24 1.18 -9.50 0.89
CA ALA A 24 0.50 -10.77 1.20
C ALA A 24 -0.34 -11.28 0.01
N GLN A 25 -1.01 -10.39 -0.72
CA GLN A 25 -1.72 -10.76 -1.96
C GLN A 25 -0.78 -11.26 -3.05
N ARG A 26 0.41 -10.65 -3.18
CA ARG A 26 1.43 -11.11 -4.12
C ARG A 26 1.91 -12.52 -3.78
N GLU A 27 2.13 -12.82 -2.50
CA GLU A 27 2.47 -14.17 -2.05
C GLU A 27 1.35 -15.18 -2.31
N LEU A 28 0.09 -14.79 -2.12
CA LEU A 28 -1.06 -15.64 -2.42
C LEU A 28 -1.14 -15.98 -3.91
N VAL A 29 -0.94 -14.99 -4.80
CA VAL A 29 -0.87 -15.22 -6.25
C VAL A 29 0.28 -16.18 -6.60
N GLU A 30 1.40 -16.09 -5.91
CA GLU A 30 2.52 -17.04 -6.08
C GLU A 30 2.17 -18.45 -5.67
N ARG A 31 1.47 -18.63 -4.56
CA ARG A 31 1.00 -19.95 -4.11
C ARG A 31 -0.03 -20.52 -5.08
N GLN A 32 -1.03 -19.72 -5.47
CA GLN A 32 -2.05 -20.14 -6.43
C GLN A 32 -1.45 -20.55 -7.78
N LEU A 33 -0.40 -19.86 -8.24
CA LEU A 33 0.33 -20.25 -9.45
C LEU A 33 1.07 -21.58 -9.26
N LYS A 34 1.74 -21.78 -8.12
CA LYS A 34 2.44 -23.03 -7.80
C LYS A 34 1.47 -24.21 -7.66
N GLU A 35 0.29 -23.97 -7.10
CA GLU A 35 -0.79 -24.94 -6.96
C GLU A 35 -1.54 -25.18 -8.28
N GLY A 36 -1.22 -24.44 -9.35
CA GLY A 36 -1.90 -24.53 -10.64
C GLY A 36 -3.35 -24.04 -10.63
N SER A 37 -3.77 -23.34 -9.57
CA SER A 37 -5.12 -22.80 -9.40
C SER A 37 -5.39 -21.58 -10.28
N ILE A 38 -4.35 -20.95 -10.81
CA ILE A 38 -4.43 -19.84 -11.77
C ILE A 38 -3.45 -20.03 -12.92
N LEU A 39 -3.78 -19.45 -14.07
CA LEU A 39 -2.90 -19.46 -15.24
C LEU A 39 -1.68 -18.55 -15.03
N GLN A 40 -0.54 -18.93 -15.62
CA GLN A 40 0.70 -18.15 -15.57
C GLN A 40 0.50 -16.70 -16.04
N LYS A 41 -0.28 -16.51 -17.10
CA LYS A 41 -0.60 -15.17 -17.64
C LYS A 41 -1.35 -14.33 -16.59
N THR A 42 -2.39 -14.89 -15.98
CA THR A 42 -3.18 -14.22 -14.93
C THR A 42 -2.31 -13.89 -13.71
N ALA A 43 -1.44 -14.81 -13.30
CA ALA A 43 -0.52 -14.57 -12.20
C ALA A 43 0.48 -13.44 -12.52
N GLN A 44 0.97 -13.37 -13.75
CA GLN A 44 1.92 -12.34 -14.18
C GLN A 44 1.26 -10.95 -14.26
N GLU A 45 0.05 -10.87 -14.80
CA GLU A 45 -0.75 -9.64 -14.86
C GLU A 45 -1.04 -9.11 -13.44
N GLU A 46 -1.47 -9.99 -12.53
CA GLU A 46 -1.79 -9.58 -11.16
C GLU A 46 -0.54 -9.18 -10.37
N LYS A 47 0.58 -9.89 -10.53
CA LYS A 47 1.86 -9.47 -9.94
C LYS A 47 2.31 -8.10 -10.43
N GLN A 48 2.17 -7.82 -11.72
CA GLN A 48 2.52 -6.52 -12.28
C GLN A 48 1.63 -5.41 -11.71
N ARG A 49 0.32 -5.67 -11.63
CA ARG A 49 -0.65 -4.76 -11.00
C ARG A 49 -0.32 -4.48 -9.54
N LEU A 50 -0.05 -5.52 -8.75
CA LEU A 50 0.33 -5.39 -7.34
C LEU A 50 1.64 -4.62 -7.17
N SER A 51 2.63 -4.85 -8.05
CA SER A 51 3.89 -4.11 -8.02
C SER A 51 3.70 -2.61 -8.28
N MET A 52 2.82 -2.24 -9.23
CA MET A 52 2.48 -0.84 -9.49
C MET A 52 1.79 -0.19 -8.29
N LEU A 53 0.84 -0.90 -7.66
CA LEU A 53 0.15 -0.42 -6.46
C LEU A 53 1.11 -0.21 -5.31
N ILE A 54 1.97 -1.20 -4.99
CA ILE A 54 2.97 -1.08 -3.93
C ILE A 54 3.89 0.13 -4.18
N GLY A 55 4.32 0.36 -5.42
CA GLY A 55 5.11 1.54 -5.79
C GLY A 55 4.38 2.86 -5.50
N ALA A 56 3.10 2.95 -5.88
CA ALA A 56 2.29 4.14 -5.62
C ALA A 56 2.09 4.40 -4.11
N TYR A 57 1.81 3.36 -3.33
CA TYR A 57 1.65 3.49 -1.88
C TYR A 57 2.98 3.84 -1.18
N ASN A 58 4.11 3.32 -1.65
CA ASN A 58 5.43 3.70 -1.14
C ASN A 58 5.74 5.18 -1.43
N ASN A 59 5.43 5.67 -2.63
CA ASN A 59 5.60 7.08 -2.97
C ASN A 59 4.72 7.96 -2.06
N ASN A 60 3.46 7.58 -1.87
CA ASN A 60 2.56 8.29 -0.97
C ASN A 60 3.05 8.29 0.49
N LEU A 61 3.60 7.17 0.96
CA LEU A 61 4.19 7.06 2.30
C LEU A 61 5.36 8.03 2.45
N MET A 62 6.27 8.05 1.48
CA MET A 62 7.42 8.95 1.49
C MET A 62 6.99 10.42 1.47
N SER A 63 6.05 10.79 0.59
CA SER A 63 5.52 12.16 0.55
C SER A 63 4.80 12.56 1.86
N THR A 64 4.11 11.61 2.51
CA THR A 64 3.43 11.87 3.79
C THR A 64 4.43 12.08 4.93
N LEU A 65 5.53 11.32 4.94
CA LEU A 65 6.62 11.49 5.91
C LEU A 65 7.37 12.81 5.70
N GLU A 66 7.64 13.20 4.45
CA GLU A 66 8.28 14.49 4.10
C GLU A 66 7.40 15.70 4.44
N SER A 67 6.07 15.53 4.38
CA SER A 67 5.10 16.59 4.69
C SER A 67 4.81 16.74 6.18
N GLN A 68 5.34 15.87 7.05
CA GLN A 68 5.22 16.06 8.49
C GLN A 68 6.11 17.22 8.92
N PRO A 69 5.56 18.35 9.42
CA PRO A 69 6.38 19.42 9.93
C PRO A 69 7.17 18.88 11.12
N SER A 70 8.50 18.97 11.03
CA SER A 70 9.39 18.81 12.16
C SER A 70 9.05 19.92 13.17
N ASN A 71 8.15 19.63 14.09
CA ASN A 71 7.89 20.46 15.27
C ASN A 71 9.12 20.41 16.19
N TYR A 72 10.23 21.01 15.74
CA TYR A 72 11.36 21.33 16.57
C TYR A 72 11.09 22.73 17.13
N THR A 73 10.54 22.78 18.33
CA THR A 73 10.60 24.01 19.15
C THR A 73 11.87 23.91 19.99
N PRO A 74 12.77 24.91 19.96
CA PRO A 74 14.03 24.90 20.70
C PRO A 74 13.84 24.95 22.21
#